data_AF-A0A124EPJ7-F1
#
_entry.id   AF-A0A124EPJ7-F1
#
_cell.length_a   1.000
_cell.length_b   1.000
_cell.length_c   1.000
_cell.angle_alpha   90.00
_cell.angle_beta   90.00
_cell.angle_gamma   90.00
#
_symmetry.space_group_name_H-M   'P 1'
#
loop_
_entity.id
_entity.type
_entity.pdbx_description
1 polymer ?
#
loop_
_entity_poly.entity_id
_entity_poly.type
_entity_poly.pdbx_seq_one_letter_code
_entity_poly.pdbx_strand_id
1 'polypeptide(L)'
;MFLTYPLDVRRNQTPRRWPLRLFRVVDDSMRPTVRPGDGLLAMRGGRIRRGQLRVFQDPRRSTRWLVKRVGDVHEHGRDVIFEARSDNPGAAGAADSHDFGWVSATGSYRVLWTARADSAR
;
A
#
# COMPACT_ATOMS: atom_id res chain seq x y z
N MET A 1 -3.82 -10.19 7.71
CA MET A 1 -3.55 -9.66 6.35
C MET A 1 -4.84 -9.19 5.66
N PHE A 2 -5.41 -8.02 6.00
CA PHE A 2 -6.67 -7.53 5.39
C PHE A 2 -6.89 -6.00 5.43
N LEU A 3 -6.36 -5.17 4.52
CA LEU A 3 -6.84 -3.77 4.48
C LEU A 3 -8.34 -3.73 4.13
N THR A 4 -9.20 -3.46 5.11
CA THR A 4 -10.67 -3.52 4.99
C THR A 4 -11.26 -2.11 4.76
N TYR A 5 -12.12 -2.04 3.73
CA TYR A 5 -13.02 -0.99 3.20
C TYR A 5 -12.55 0.50 3.13
N PRO A 6 -12.82 1.19 2.00
CA PRO A 6 -12.70 2.64 1.93
C PRO A 6 -13.77 3.29 2.82
N LEU A 7 -13.36 4.15 3.74
CA LEU A 7 -14.28 5.02 4.45
C LEU A 7 -14.86 6.02 3.44
N ASP A 8 -16.19 5.97 3.29
CA ASP A 8 -16.99 6.83 2.43
C ASP A 8 -16.80 8.29 2.87
N VAL A 9 -15.98 9.04 2.12
CA VAL A 9 -15.83 10.48 2.31
C VAL A 9 -17.06 11.16 1.72
N ARG A 10 -18.15 11.16 2.49
CA ARG A 10 -19.30 12.02 2.21
C ARG A 10 -18.96 13.46 2.59
N ARG A 11 -18.64 14.29 1.57
CA ARG A 11 -19.26 15.61 1.29
C ARG A 11 -18.41 16.44 0.32
N ASN A 12 -19.11 16.95 -0.70
CA ASN A 12 -18.80 18.05 -1.62
C ASN A 12 -17.42 18.10 -2.29
N GLN A 13 -17.36 17.60 -3.54
CA GLN A 13 -16.99 18.36 -4.75
C GLN A 13 -16.71 17.37 -5.91
N THR A 14 -17.29 17.61 -7.09
CA THR A 14 -16.87 16.99 -8.36
C THR A 14 -16.55 18.11 -9.34
N PRO A 15 -15.40 18.04 -10.05
CA PRO A 15 -15.31 17.14 -11.20
C PRO A 15 -13.97 16.38 -11.32
N ARG A 16 -14.05 15.14 -11.86
CA ARG A 16 -12.95 14.29 -12.39
C ARG A 16 -11.90 13.78 -11.39
N ARG A 17 -12.14 12.53 -10.92
CA ARG A 17 -11.15 11.51 -10.50
C ARG A 17 -10.00 12.04 -9.64
N TRP A 18 -10.25 12.34 -8.38
CA TRP A 18 -9.16 12.45 -7.42
C TRP A 18 -8.40 11.11 -7.38
N PRO A 19 -7.09 11.08 -7.66
CA PRO A 19 -6.31 9.84 -7.61
C PRO A 19 -6.04 9.39 -6.17
N LEU A 20 -6.63 10.04 -5.17
CA LEU A 20 -6.42 9.77 -3.75
C LEU A 20 -7.39 8.70 -3.25
N ARG A 21 -6.88 7.79 -2.42
CA ARG A 21 -7.64 6.76 -1.75
C ARG A 21 -7.16 6.59 -0.31
N LEU A 22 -8.11 6.49 0.60
CA LEU A 22 -7.86 6.18 2.00
C LEU A 22 -7.91 4.67 2.22
N PHE A 23 -7.00 4.17 3.03
CA PHE A 23 -6.91 2.77 3.42
C PHE A 23 -6.71 2.65 4.93
N ARG A 24 -7.16 1.55 5.53
CA ARG A 24 -6.91 1.24 6.94
C ARG A 24 -6.03 0.00 7.07
N VAL A 25 -4.86 0.15 7.68
CA VAL A 25 -3.95 -0.97 7.97
C VAL A 25 -4.62 -1.86 9.01
N VAL A 26 -4.55 -3.17 8.84
CA VAL A 26 -5.05 -4.12 9.86
C VAL A 26 -4.00 -5.14 10.29
N ASP A 27 -2.84 -5.11 9.64
CA ASP A 27 -1.88 -6.20 9.68
C ASP A 27 -0.52 -5.70 10.17
N ASP A 28 0.24 -6.58 10.81
CA ASP A 28 1.51 -6.25 11.45
C ASP A 28 2.73 -6.37 10.53
N SER A 29 2.55 -6.80 9.27
CA SER A 29 3.65 -7.01 8.31
C SER A 29 4.45 -5.77 7.94
N MET A 30 3.97 -4.59 8.31
CA MET A 30 4.66 -3.32 8.11
C MET A 30 5.05 -2.60 9.40
N ARG A 31 5.00 -3.29 10.54
CA ARG A 31 5.59 -2.75 11.78
C ARG A 31 7.11 -2.56 11.61
N PRO A 32 7.71 -1.56 12.28
CA PRO A 32 7.07 -0.50 13.09
C PRO A 32 6.52 0.67 12.25
N THR A 33 6.78 0.69 10.95
CA THR A 33 6.46 1.80 10.05
C THR A 33 4.99 2.16 10.05
N VAL A 34 4.10 1.17 9.85
CA VAL A 34 2.65 1.32 9.99
C VAL A 34 2.11 0.18 10.85
N ARG A 35 1.11 0.47 11.67
CA ARG A 35 0.51 -0.47 12.62
C ARG A 35 -0.93 -0.77 12.24
N PRO A 36 -1.49 -1.92 12.64
CA PRO A 36 -2.93 -2.13 12.59
C PRO A 36 -3.68 -0.95 13.22
N GLY A 37 -4.72 -0.48 12.56
CA GLY A 37 -5.49 0.71 12.92
C GLY A 37 -5.06 1.98 12.17
N ASP A 38 -3.80 2.09 11.74
CA ASP A 38 -3.31 3.29 11.05
C ASP A 38 -4.08 3.56 9.75
N GLY A 39 -4.40 4.84 9.51
CA GLY A 39 -4.98 5.30 8.26
C GLY A 39 -3.88 5.67 7.26
N LEU A 40 -4.02 5.26 6.00
CA LEU A 40 -3.10 5.63 4.92
C LEU A 40 -3.86 6.47 3.89
N LEU A 41 -3.32 7.65 3.58
CA LEU A 41 -3.72 8.43 2.42
C LEU A 41 -2.74 8.14 1.29
N ALA A 42 -3.24 7.55 0.20
CA ALA A 42 -2.41 7.13 -0.92
C ALA A 42 -2.91 7.69 -2.25
N MET A 43 -1.98 8.04 -3.14
CA MET A 43 -2.25 8.61 -4.46
C MET A 43 -1.89 7.63 -5.56
N ARG A 44 -2.78 7.44 -6.53
CA ARG A 44 -2.58 6.56 -7.67
C ARG A 44 -1.40 7.05 -8.53
N GLY A 45 -0.49 6.15 -8.88
CA GLY A 45 0.64 6.45 -9.75
C GLY A 45 1.85 7.09 -9.04
N GLY A 46 2.53 8.00 -9.73
CA GLY A 46 3.75 8.66 -9.27
C GLY A 46 5.03 7.82 -9.42
N ARG A 47 6.17 8.51 -9.60
CA ARG A 47 7.49 7.88 -9.80
C ARG A 47 7.84 6.97 -8.63
N ILE A 48 8.12 5.71 -8.95
CA ILE A 48 8.55 4.69 -7.99
C ILE A 48 9.98 4.99 -7.57
N ARG A 49 10.24 4.97 -6.27
CA ARG A 49 11.57 5.09 -5.69
C ARG A 49 11.74 4.11 -4.54
N ARG A 50 12.96 3.60 -4.37
CA ARG A 50 13.33 2.76 -3.24
C ARG A 50 12.96 3.45 -1.92
N GLY A 51 12.47 2.67 -0.96
CA GLY A 51 12.04 3.13 0.36
C GLY A 51 10.62 3.70 0.44
N GLN A 52 9.93 3.96 -0.67
CA GLN A 52 8.54 4.43 -0.65
C GLN A 52 7.59 3.36 -0.10
N LEU A 53 6.49 3.79 0.52
CA LEU A 53 5.38 2.90 0.83
C LEU A 53 4.36 2.91 -0.32
N ARG A 54 3.98 1.73 -0.80
CA ARG A 54 2.97 1.59 -1.85
C ARG A 54 1.88 0.61 -1.45
N VAL A 55 0.68 0.95 -1.89
CA VAL A 55 -0.52 0.14 -1.76
C VAL A 55 -0.91 -0.41 -3.12
N PHE A 56 -1.06 -1.72 -3.25
CA PHE A 56 -1.41 -2.39 -4.50
C PHE A 56 -2.33 -3.58 -4.24
N GLN A 57 -3.02 -4.03 -5.27
CA GLN A 57 -3.90 -5.18 -5.19
C GLN A 57 -3.05 -6.46 -5.17
N ASP A 58 -3.36 -7.42 -4.30
CA ASP A 58 -2.55 -8.63 -4.20
C ASP A 58 -2.61 -9.44 -5.51
N PRO A 59 -1.46 -9.74 -6.14
CA PRO A 59 -1.39 -10.50 -7.39
C PRO A 59 -2.04 -11.89 -7.30
N ARG A 60 -2.02 -12.51 -6.11
CA ARG A 60 -2.57 -13.85 -5.85
C ARG A 60 -4.03 -13.83 -5.45
N ARG A 61 -4.54 -12.69 -4.95
CA ARG A 61 -5.93 -12.54 -4.50
C ARG A 61 -6.42 -11.11 -4.78
N SER A 62 -7.08 -10.92 -5.92
CA SER A 62 -7.55 -9.61 -6.36
C SER A 62 -8.52 -8.93 -5.38
N THR A 63 -9.14 -9.63 -4.45
CA THR A 63 -10.06 -9.02 -3.48
C THR A 63 -9.37 -8.24 -2.35
N ARG A 64 -8.05 -8.35 -2.19
CA ARG A 64 -7.31 -7.71 -1.08
C ARG A 64 -6.25 -6.72 -1.56
N TRP A 65 -5.99 -5.73 -0.71
CA TRP A 65 -4.95 -4.72 -0.90
C TRP A 65 -3.81 -4.94 0.09
N LEU A 66 -2.58 -4.76 -0.40
CA LEU A 66 -1.34 -4.88 0.38
C LEU A 66 -0.66 -3.53 0.46
N VAL A 67 -0.10 -3.22 1.63
CA VAL A 67 0.86 -2.12 1.80
C VAL A 67 2.23 -2.74 2.01
N LYS A 68 3.21 -2.31 1.21
CA LYS A 68 4.60 -2.77 1.30
C LYS A 68 5.58 -1.63 1.04
N ARG A 69 6.82 -1.81 1.49
CA ARG A 69 7.92 -0.91 1.15
C ARG A 69 8.51 -1.30 -0.19
N VAL A 70 8.80 -0.30 -1.02
CA VAL A 70 9.53 -0.47 -2.26
C VAL A 70 11.00 -0.79 -1.91
N GLY A 71 11.44 -1.99 -2.23
CA GLY A 71 12.85 -2.40 -2.22
C GLY A 71 13.50 -1.95 -3.52
N ASP A 72 13.96 -2.91 -4.31
CA ASP A 72 14.52 -2.66 -5.62
C ASP A 72 13.46 -2.28 -6.67
N VAL A 73 13.89 -1.58 -7.72
CA VAL A 73 13.03 -1.05 -8.79
C VAL A 73 13.70 -1.35 -10.11
N HIS A 74 12.94 -1.92 -11.04
CA HIS A 74 13.37 -2.23 -12.40
C HIS A 74 12.44 -1.55 -13.39
N GLU A 75 13.03 -0.90 -14.39
CA GLU A 75 12.32 -0.30 -15.51
C GLU A 75 12.48 -1.22 -16.72
N HIS A 76 11.36 -1.65 -17.32
CA HIS A 76 11.33 -2.46 -18.52
C HIS A 76 10.49 -1.75 -19.59
N GLY A 77 11.17 -1.00 -20.46
CA GLY A 77 10.52 -0.16 -21.45
C GLY A 77 9.69 0.95 -20.80
N ARG A 78 8.36 0.88 -20.96
CA ARG A 78 7.41 1.83 -20.33
C ARG A 78 6.86 1.33 -18.99
N ASP A 79 7.09 0.06 -18.67
CA ASP A 79 6.63 -0.55 -17.44
C ASP A 79 7.68 -0.44 -16.34
N VAL A 80 7.22 -0.19 -15.13
CA VAL A 80 8.08 -0.17 -13.94
C VAL A 80 7.59 -1.27 -13.01
N ILE A 81 8.48 -2.15 -12.60
CA ILE A 81 8.22 -3.18 -11.60
C ILE A 81 9.08 -2.92 -10.37
N PHE A 82 8.59 -3.31 -9.20
CA PHE A 82 9.30 -3.09 -7.96
C PHE A 82 9.17 -4.28 -7.01
N GLU A 83 10.18 -4.43 -6.18
CA GLU A 83 10.20 -5.38 -5.08
C GLU A 83 9.36 -4.81 -3.94
N ALA A 84 8.32 -5.52 -3.54
CA ALA A 84 7.45 -5.18 -2.43
C ALA A 84 7.93 -5.91 -1.18
N ARG A 85 8.66 -5.22 -0.31
CA ARG A 85 9.23 -5.77 0.93
C ARG A 85 8.32 -5.51 2.12
N SER A 86 8.21 -6.51 2.99
CA SER A 86 7.65 -6.35 4.33
C SER A 86 8.69 -5.73 5.26
N ASP A 87 8.31 -4.73 6.05
CA ASP A 87 9.19 -4.20 7.09
C ASP A 87 9.28 -5.14 8.30
N ASN A 88 8.28 -6.02 8.47
CA ASN A 88 8.26 -7.09 9.46
C ASN A 88 7.97 -8.44 8.77
N PRO A 89 9.00 -9.12 8.22
CA PRO A 89 8.84 -10.41 7.55
C PRO A 89 8.44 -11.53 8.52
N GLY A 90 8.65 -11.36 9.83
CA GLY A 90 8.27 -12.34 10.85
C GLY A 90 6.79 -12.32 11.26
N ALA A 91 5.99 -11.37 10.75
CA ALA A 91 4.56 -11.33 11.06
C ALA A 91 3.81 -12.47 10.34
N ALA A 92 2.83 -13.07 11.04
CA ALA A 92 2.01 -14.12 10.48
C ALA A 92 1.27 -13.63 9.22
N GLY A 93 1.53 -14.27 8.07
CA GLY A 93 0.95 -13.87 6.79
C GLY A 93 1.60 -12.64 6.14
N ALA A 94 2.82 -12.27 6.54
CA ALA A 94 3.62 -11.25 5.89
C ALA A 94 4.04 -11.69 4.48
N ALA A 95 3.16 -11.47 3.50
CA ALA A 95 3.51 -11.72 2.11
C ALA A 95 4.42 -10.61 1.56
N ASP A 96 5.51 -10.98 0.89
CA ASP A 96 6.36 -10.04 0.18
C ASP A 96 6.74 -10.54 -1.22
N SER A 97 7.57 -9.79 -1.94
CA SER A 97 7.98 -10.15 -3.30
C SER A 97 8.69 -11.49 -3.43
N HIS A 98 9.18 -12.10 -2.35
CA HIS A 98 9.67 -13.49 -2.40
C HIS A 98 8.53 -14.49 -2.59
N ASP A 99 7.31 -14.16 -2.14
CA ASP A 99 6.15 -15.06 -2.22
C ASP A 99 5.30 -14.90 -3.48
N PHE A 100 5.27 -13.71 -4.06
CA PHE A 100 4.42 -13.39 -5.22
C PHE A 100 5.15 -12.72 -6.38
N GLY A 101 6.48 -12.56 -6.27
CA GLY A 101 7.31 -11.93 -7.30
C GLY A 101 7.25 -10.41 -7.31
N TRP A 102 7.76 -9.85 -8.42
CA TRP A 102 7.82 -8.41 -8.65
C TRP A 102 6.44 -7.81 -8.93
N VAL A 103 6.19 -6.61 -8.42
CA VAL A 103 4.88 -5.94 -8.52
C VAL A 103 4.94 -4.83 -9.55
N SER A 104 3.93 -4.76 -10.42
CA SER A 104 3.80 -3.64 -11.36
C SER A 104 3.48 -2.33 -10.63
N ALA A 105 4.18 -1.26 -11.02
CA ALA A 105 3.86 0.10 -10.63
C ALA A 105 2.45 0.51 -11.08
N THR A 106 1.99 -0.05 -12.20
CA THR A 106 0.70 0.27 -12.80
C THR A 106 -0.44 -0.15 -11.87
N GLY A 107 -1.32 0.78 -11.54
CA GLY A 107 -2.44 0.54 -10.63
C GLY A 107 -2.09 0.56 -9.13
N SER A 108 -0.82 0.77 -8.78
CA SER A 108 -0.40 0.98 -7.38
C SER A 108 -0.55 2.43 -6.94
N TYR A 109 -0.71 2.62 -5.64
CA TYR A 109 -0.89 3.92 -4.98
C TYR A 109 0.32 4.19 -4.09
N ARG A 110 0.91 5.38 -4.22
CA ARG A 110 1.96 5.86 -3.33
C ARG A 110 1.32 6.39 -2.05
N VAL A 111 1.73 5.88 -0.89
CA VAL A 111 1.33 6.47 0.40
C VAL A 111 1.99 7.84 0.53
N LEU A 112 1.16 8.87 0.73
CA LEU A 112 1.59 10.25 0.95
C LEU A 112 1.62 10.59 2.44
N TRP A 113 0.69 10.03 3.20
CA TRP A 113 0.56 10.33 4.62
C TRP A 113 0.00 9.13 5.39
N THR A 114 0.43 9.00 6.65
CA THR A 114 -0.05 7.99 7.60
C THR A 114 -0.65 8.71 8.80
N ALA A 115 -1.94 8.50 9.03
CA ALA A 115 -2.62 8.84 10.28
C ALA A 115 -2.35 7.72 11.28
N ARG A 116 -1.72 8.02 12.41
CA ARG A 116 -1.62 7.04 13.50
C ARG A 116 -2.99 6.86 14.12
N ALA A 117 -3.40 5.61 14.33
CA ALA A 117 -4.53 5.38 15.22
C ALA A 117 -4.17 5.90 16.61
N ASP A 118 -5.08 6.66 17.21
CA ASP A 118 -4.93 7.04 18.61
C ASP A 118 -4.79 5.77 19.43
N SER A 119 -3.77 5.72 20.28
CA SER A 119 -3.61 4.65 21.28
C SER A 119 -4.61 4.91 22.42
N ALA A 120 -5.88 5.09 22.09
CA ALA A 120 -6.93 5.36 23.05
C ALA A 120 -7.53 4.02 23.51
N ARG A 121 -6.99 3.57 24.65
CA ARG A 121 -7.44 2.52 25.58
C ARG A 121 -7.17 1.06 25.20
#